data_AF-A0A645HVX9-F1
#
_entry.id   AF-A0A645HVX9-F1
#
_cell.length_a   1.000
_cell.length_b   1.000
_cell.length_c   1.000
_cell.angle_alpha   90.00
_cell.angle_beta   90.00
_cell.angle_gamma   90.00
#
_symmetry.space_group_name_H-M   'P 1'
#
loop_
_entity.id
_entity.type
_entity.pdbx_description
1 polymer ?
#
loop_
_entity_poly.entity_id
_entity_poly.type
_entity_poly.pdbx_seq_one_letter_code
_entity_poly.pdbx_strand_id
1 'polypeptide(L)'
;MLTNPVSFEGGMALTYASRLQDPMVDDLYEAVLSLENREECYRFFEDLCTVGEIKAMAQRWKVVRMLTEDRTYSDIIEETGVSTATISRVKKCLYYGADGYRQILDRQLAPKKQDEPKAGKKQTKNSI
;
A
#
# COMPACT_ATOMS: atom_id res chain seq x y z
N MET A 1 -33.27 5.44 -18.65
CA MET A 1 -32.25 6.52 -18.63
C MET A 1 -30.92 5.88 -18.94
N LEU A 2 -30.28 6.34 -20.01
CA LEU A 2 -29.11 5.71 -20.63
C LEU A 2 -27.88 6.03 -19.79
N THR A 3 -27.21 5.01 -19.23
CA THR A 3 -25.87 5.18 -18.65
C THR A 3 -24.89 5.18 -19.82
N ASN A 4 -24.40 6.36 -20.19
CA ASN A 4 -23.28 6.46 -21.12
C ASN A 4 -22.05 5.79 -20.49
N PRO A 5 -21.37 4.86 -21.20
CA PRO A 5 -20.10 4.34 -20.74
C PRO A 5 -19.03 5.42 -20.94
N VAL A 6 -18.40 5.86 -19.85
CA VAL A 6 -17.15 6.63 -19.93
C VAL A 6 -16.07 5.65 -20.38
N SER A 7 -15.77 5.68 -21.67
CA SER A 7 -14.63 4.95 -22.23
C SER A 7 -13.39 5.79 -21.95
N PHE A 8 -12.54 5.32 -21.04
CA PHE A 8 -11.19 5.86 -20.85
C PHE A 8 -10.20 4.85 -21.42
N GLU A 9 -9.53 5.23 -22.50
CA GLU A 9 -8.53 4.41 -23.17
C GLU A 9 -7.27 4.30 -22.28
N GLY A 10 -6.89 3.07 -21.91
CA GLY A 10 -5.55 2.75 -21.40
C GLY A 10 -5.41 2.31 -19.95
N GLY A 11 -6.50 2.20 -19.16
CA GLY A 11 -6.44 1.75 -17.77
C GLY A 11 -6.96 0.33 -17.58
N MET A 12 -6.24 -0.53 -16.84
CA MET A 12 -6.82 -1.78 -16.33
C MET A 12 -8.07 -1.43 -15.52
N ALA A 13 -9.23 -1.91 -15.96
CA ALA A 13 -10.46 -1.75 -15.20
C ALA A 13 -10.28 -2.32 -13.78
N LEU A 14 -10.65 -1.53 -12.77
CA LEU A 14 -10.63 -2.01 -11.39
C LEU A 14 -11.50 -3.25 -11.27
N THR A 15 -10.89 -4.39 -10.92
CA THR A 15 -11.60 -5.66 -10.74
C THR A 15 -12.31 -5.75 -9.38
N TYR A 16 -12.08 -4.77 -8.50
CA TYR A 16 -12.68 -4.66 -7.18
C TYR A 16 -13.56 -3.40 -7.10
N ALA A 17 -14.84 -3.59 -6.81
CA ALA A 17 -15.78 -2.48 -6.62
C ALA A 17 -15.60 -1.87 -5.21
N SER A 18 -14.86 -0.77 -5.14
CA SER A 18 -14.64 -0.06 -3.88
C SER A 18 -15.88 0.73 -3.47
N ARG A 19 -16.25 0.65 -2.19
CA ARG A 19 -17.30 1.50 -1.59
C ARG A 19 -16.86 2.96 -1.40
N LEU A 20 -15.59 3.26 -1.64
CA LEU A 20 -14.99 4.59 -1.48
C LEU A 20 -14.64 5.23 -2.83
N GLN A 21 -15.09 4.64 -3.95
CA GLN A 21 -14.81 5.18 -5.26
C GLN A 21 -15.44 6.57 -5.40
N ASP A 22 -14.58 7.57 -5.60
CA ASP A 22 -14.91 8.99 -5.68
C ASP A 22 -13.77 9.72 -6.40
N PRO A 23 -14.04 10.73 -7.25
CA PRO A 23 -12.98 11.41 -8.00
C PRO A 23 -11.86 12.01 -7.14
N MET A 24 -12.17 12.50 -5.93
CA MET A 24 -11.15 13.05 -5.02
C MET A 24 -10.28 11.94 -4.43
N VAL A 25 -10.86 10.77 -4.17
CA VAL A 25 -10.12 9.60 -3.66
C VAL A 25 -9.27 8.98 -4.77
N ASP A 26 -9.79 8.95 -6.00
CA ASP A 26 -9.07 8.45 -7.17
C ASP A 26 -7.83 9.33 -7.45
N ASP A 27 -7.96 10.66 -7.42
CA ASP A 27 -6.82 11.60 -7.57
C ASP A 27 -5.72 11.39 -6.51
N LEU A 28 -6.12 11.18 -5.24
CA LEU A 28 -5.18 10.83 -4.18
C LEU A 28 -4.45 9.51 -4.47
N TYR A 29 -5.15 8.49 -4.98
CA TYR A 29 -4.51 7.21 -5.30
C TYR A 29 -3.59 7.29 -6.51
N GLU A 30 -3.90 8.10 -7.52
CA GLU A 30 -2.96 8.38 -8.62
C GLU A 30 -1.68 9.05 -8.10
N ALA A 31 -1.80 10.02 -7.17
CA ALA A 31 -0.63 10.61 -6.50
C ALA A 31 0.19 9.56 -5.73
N VAL A 32 -0.46 8.70 -4.94
CA VAL A 32 0.22 7.62 -4.21
C VAL A 32 0.90 6.62 -5.15
N LEU A 33 0.30 6.31 -6.31
CA LEU A 33 0.87 5.41 -7.32
C LEU A 33 2.10 5.98 -8.01
N SER A 34 2.28 7.31 -8.04
CA SER A 34 3.45 7.97 -8.63
C SER A 34 4.71 7.93 -7.76
N LEU A 35 4.61 7.52 -6.49
CA LEU A 35 5.75 7.47 -5.56
C LEU A 35 6.72 6.36 -5.95
N GLU A 36 8.00 6.70 -6.14
CA GLU A 36 9.01 5.76 -6.65
C GLU A 36 9.87 5.13 -5.56
N ASN A 37 10.03 5.81 -4.42
CA ASN A 37 10.98 5.41 -3.38
C ASN A 37 10.53 5.81 -1.97
N ARG A 38 11.26 5.31 -0.96
CA ARG A 38 10.91 5.50 0.45
C ARG A 38 11.02 6.96 0.90
N GLU A 39 11.96 7.73 0.34
CA GLU A 39 12.12 9.14 0.71
C GLU A 39 10.92 9.96 0.26
N GLU A 40 10.43 9.73 -0.95
CA GLU A 40 9.18 10.33 -1.45
C GLU A 40 7.99 9.93 -0.57
N CYS A 41 7.88 8.67 -0.16
CA CYS A 41 6.85 8.26 0.79
C CYS A 41 6.93 9.04 2.11
N TYR A 42 8.12 9.21 2.69
CA TYR A 42 8.27 9.97 3.95
C TYR A 42 7.78 11.41 3.77
N ARG A 43 8.28 12.12 2.75
CA ARG A 43 7.91 13.52 2.49
C ARG A 43 6.40 13.67 2.23
N PHE A 44 5.85 12.86 1.33
CA PHE A 44 4.44 12.94 0.96
C PHE A 44 3.49 12.65 2.12
N PHE A 45 3.73 11.57 2.87
CA PHE A 45 2.85 11.21 3.98
C PHE A 45 3.03 12.14 5.20
N GLU A 46 4.20 12.74 5.41
CA GLU A 46 4.40 13.77 6.45
C GLU A 46 3.65 15.07 6.15
N ASP A 47 3.50 15.45 4.88
CA ASP A 47 2.66 16.58 4.48
C ASP A 47 1.16 16.25 4.54
N LEU A 48 0.78 15.03 4.15
CA LEU A 48 -0.63 14.61 4.03
C LEU A 48 -1.27 14.21 5.37
N CYS A 49 -0.49 13.65 6.30
CA CYS A 49 -1.01 13.01 7.51
C CYS A 49 -0.33 13.56 8.76
N THR A 50 -1.05 13.50 9.88
CA THR A 50 -0.44 13.71 11.19
C THR A 50 0.46 12.54 11.57
N VAL A 51 1.42 12.80 12.47
CA VAL A 51 2.30 11.77 13.05
C VAL A 51 1.49 10.63 13.68
N GLY A 52 0.34 10.93 14.29
CA GLY A 52 -0.54 9.94 14.90
C GLY A 52 -1.18 9.00 13.88
N GLU A 53 -1.61 9.52 12.73
CA GLU A 53 -2.20 8.72 11.65
C GLU A 53 -1.16 7.80 11.01
N ILE A 54 0.06 8.31 10.74
CA ILE A 54 1.15 7.50 10.19
C ILE A 54 1.50 6.36 11.17
N LYS A 55 1.68 6.67 12.46
CA LYS A 55 1.96 5.65 13.48
C LYS A 55 0.83 4.63 13.58
N ALA A 56 -0.43 5.05 13.54
CA ALA A 56 -1.57 4.15 13.57
C ALA A 56 -1.60 3.21 12.35
N MET A 57 -1.28 3.71 11.15
CA MET A 57 -1.15 2.87 9.95
C MET A 57 -0.02 1.86 10.08
N ALA A 58 1.17 2.30 10.54
CA ALA A 58 2.32 1.44 10.76
C ALA A 58 2.05 0.34 11.80
N GLN A 59 1.40 0.69 12.92
CA GLN A 59 0.99 -0.27 13.95
C GLN A 59 0.02 -1.31 13.38
N ARG A 60 -0.99 -0.91 12.60
CA ARG A 60 -1.92 -1.85 11.95
C ARG A 60 -1.19 -2.81 11.01
N TRP A 61 -0.23 -2.31 10.23
CA TRP A 61 0.60 -3.15 9.36
C TRP A 61 1.47 -4.14 10.15
N LYS A 62 2.09 -3.71 11.25
CA LYS A 62 2.86 -4.61 12.14
C LYS A 62 1.97 -5.69 12.76
N VAL A 63 0.75 -5.35 13.17
CA VAL A 63 -0.25 -6.33 13.64
C VAL A 63 -0.53 -7.38 12.56
N VAL A 64 -0.73 -6.96 11.30
CA VAL A 64 -0.94 -7.90 10.18
C VAL A 64 0.21 -8.89 10.07
N ARG A 65 1.46 -8.41 10.08
CA ARG A 65 2.65 -9.27 10.00
C ARG A 65 2.74 -10.26 11.15
N MET A 66 2.53 -9.79 12.38
CA MET A 66 2.60 -10.67 13.55
C MET A 66 1.46 -11.70 13.57
N LEU A 67 0.27 -11.34 13.10
CA LEU A 67 -0.84 -12.29 12.96
C LEU A 67 -0.54 -13.38 11.91
N THR A 68 0.20 -13.06 10.84
CA THR A 68 0.64 -14.06 9.85
C THR A 68 1.82 -14.92 10.31
N GLU A 69 2.50 -14.49 11.37
CA GLU A 69 3.57 -15.23 12.06
C GLU A 69 3.03 -16.02 13.27
N ASP A 70 1.70 -16.21 13.37
CA ASP A 70 0.99 -16.91 14.46
C ASP A 70 1.30 -16.39 15.87
N ARG A 71 1.66 -15.11 16.00
CA ARG A 71 1.95 -14.48 17.30
C ARG A 71 0.70 -14.33 18.16
N THR A 72 0.86 -14.45 19.48
CA THR A 72 -0.26 -14.28 20.42
C THR A 72 -0.71 -12.82 20.52
N TYR A 73 -1.92 -12.59 21.02
CA TYR A 73 -2.40 -11.21 21.20
C TYR A 73 -1.57 -10.45 22.23
N SER A 74 -1.07 -11.12 23.28
CA SER A 74 -0.21 -10.51 24.28
C SER A 74 1.07 -9.97 23.66
N ASP A 75 1.75 -10.80 22.85
CA ASP A 75 2.96 -10.40 22.11
C ASP A 75 2.70 -9.18 21.22
N ILE A 76 1.56 -9.17 20.52
CA ILE A 76 1.19 -8.08 19.61
C ILE A 76 0.96 -6.78 20.39
N ILE A 77 0.29 -6.84 21.54
CA ILE A 77 0.06 -5.67 22.40
C ILE A 77 1.39 -5.11 22.90
N GLU A 78 2.28 -5.97 23.38
CA GLU A 78 3.59 -5.58 23.90
C GLU A 78 4.45 -4.88 22.83
N GLU A 79 4.53 -5.46 21.63
CA GLU A 79 5.36 -4.95 20.55
C GLU A 79 4.78 -3.69 19.87
N THR A 80 3.45 -3.61 19.75
CA THR A 80 2.81 -2.55 18.93
C THR A 80 2.13 -1.47 19.75
N GLY A 81 1.81 -1.72 21.02
CA GLY A 81 1.07 -0.82 21.89
C GLY A 81 -0.41 -0.64 21.52
N VAL A 82 -0.96 -1.45 20.59
CA VAL A 82 -2.37 -1.35 20.21
C VAL A 82 -3.28 -2.14 21.15
N SER A 83 -4.55 -1.75 21.24
CA SER A 83 -5.55 -2.47 22.03
C SER A 83 -6.02 -3.77 21.35
N THR A 84 -6.53 -4.71 22.16
CA THR A 84 -7.19 -5.95 21.69
C THR A 84 -8.31 -5.67 20.67
N ALA A 85 -9.08 -4.59 20.87
CA ALA A 85 -10.12 -4.18 19.93
C ALA A 85 -9.56 -3.79 18.55
N THR A 86 -8.39 -3.16 18.51
CA THR A 86 -7.68 -2.85 17.27
C THR A 86 -7.16 -4.12 16.60
N ILE A 87 -6.56 -5.04 17.35
CA ILE A 87 -6.11 -6.34 16.82
C ILE A 87 -7.27 -7.10 16.18
N SER A 88 -8.42 -7.16 16.86
CA SER A 88 -9.63 -7.83 16.36
C SER A 88 -10.12 -7.24 15.03
N ARG A 89 -10.16 -5.89 14.92
CA ARG A 89 -10.54 -5.21 13.67
C ARG A 89 -9.55 -5.49 12.55
N VAL A 90 -8.24 -5.44 12.83
CA VAL A 90 -7.19 -5.73 11.84
C VAL A 90 -7.29 -7.19 11.38
N LYS A 91 -7.43 -8.15 12.31
CA LYS A 91 -7.63 -9.57 12.00
C LYS A 91 -8.85 -9.77 11.10
N LYS A 92 -9.98 -9.12 11.41
CA LYS A 92 -11.18 -9.19 10.56
C LYS A 92 -10.91 -8.70 9.15
N CYS A 93 -10.22 -7.57 8.98
CA CYS A 93 -9.84 -7.04 7.66
C CYS A 93 -8.82 -7.94 6.93
N LEU A 94 -7.90 -8.58 7.64
CA LEU A 94 -6.95 -9.52 7.07
C LEU A 94 -7.64 -10.75 6.47
N TYR A 95 -8.65 -11.29 7.16
CA TYR A 95 -9.30 -12.53 6.73
C TYR A 95 -10.54 -12.34 5.85
N TYR A 96 -11.29 -11.25 6.05
CA TYR A 96 -12.61 -11.00 5.46
C TYR A 96 -12.75 -9.57 4.89
N GLY A 97 -11.63 -8.88 4.63
CA GLY A 97 -11.61 -7.54 4.06
C GLY A 97 -11.55 -7.51 2.53
N ALA A 98 -10.95 -6.47 1.98
CA ALA A 98 -10.77 -6.26 0.54
C ALA A 98 -9.53 -6.97 -0.03
N ASP A 99 -8.98 -7.96 0.68
CA ASP A 99 -7.74 -8.70 0.35
C ASP A 99 -6.45 -7.87 0.18
N GLY A 100 -6.49 -6.54 0.34
CA GLY A 100 -5.33 -5.67 0.15
C GLY A 100 -4.12 -6.03 1.03
N TYR A 101 -4.33 -6.46 2.28
CA TYR A 101 -3.23 -6.91 3.14
C TYR A 101 -2.54 -8.16 2.57
N ARG A 102 -3.31 -9.15 2.12
CA ARG A 102 -2.77 -10.41 1.56
C ARG A 102 -1.96 -10.13 0.31
N GLN A 103 -2.50 -9.34 -0.62
CA GLN A 103 -1.82 -8.99 -1.88
C GLN A 103 -0.44 -8.34 -1.65
N ILE A 104 -0.34 -7.42 -0.68
CA ILE A 104 0.94 -6.75 -0.37
C ILE A 104 1.90 -7.69 0.36
N LEU A 105 1.40 -8.53 1.28
CA LEU A 105 2.22 -9.55 1.94
C LEU A 105 2.81 -10.54 0.92
N ASP A 106 1.98 -11.07 0.02
CA ASP A 106 2.40 -12.00 -1.02
C ASP A 106 3.47 -11.39 -1.91
N ARG A 107 3.32 -10.11 -2.27
CA ARG A 107 4.33 -9.37 -3.07
C ARG A 107 5.65 -9.18 -2.33
N GLN A 108 5.62 -8.96 -1.01
CA GLN A 108 6.84 -8.78 -0.21
C GLN A 108 7.54 -10.10 0.13
N LEU A 109 6.79 -11.19 0.22
CA LEU A 109 7.30 -12.53 0.54
C LEU A 109 7.68 -13.33 -0.71
N ALA A 110 7.15 -12.98 -1.88
CA ALA A 110 7.57 -13.56 -3.14
C ALA A 110 9.07 -13.31 -3.37
N PRO A 111 9.85 -14.33 -3.80
CA PRO A 111 11.25 -14.14 -4.11
C PRO A 111 11.38 -13.09 -5.22
N LYS A 112 12.05 -11.98 -4.93
CA LYS A 112 12.35 -10.95 -5.94
C LYS A 112 13.13 -11.62 -7.07
N LYS A 113 12.55 -11.69 -8.27
CA LYS A 113 13.36 -11.79 -9.50
C LYS A 113 14.27 -10.56 -9.48
N GLN A 114 15.57 -10.79 -9.43
CA GLN A 114 16.57 -9.73 -9.38
C GLN A 114 16.31 -8.76 -10.54
N ASP A 115 16.12 -7.49 -10.21
CA ASP A 115 15.95 -6.42 -11.17
C ASP A 115 17.23 -6.33 -12.03
N GLU A 116 17.09 -6.53 -13.34
CA GLU A 116 18.13 -6.20 -14.30
C GLU A 116 18.46 -4.69 -14.17
N PRO A 117 19.74 -4.30 -14.23
CA PRO A 117 20.12 -2.90 -14.15
C PRO A 117 19.46 -2.13 -15.31
N LYS A 118 18.57 -1.19 -14.97
CA LYS A 118 18.04 -0.21 -15.93
C LYS A 118 19.22 0.49 -16.58
N ALA A 119 19.41 0.23 -17.88
CA ALA A 119 20.55 0.69 -18.66
C ALA A 119 20.76 2.20 -18.48
N GLY A 120 21.91 2.56 -17.92
CA GLY A 120 22.35 3.95 -17.82
C GLY A 120 22.46 4.57 -19.21
N LYS A 121 21.95 5.80 -19.34
CA LYS A 121 22.18 6.65 -20.51
C LYS A 121 23.69 6.75 -20.76
N LYS A 122 24.19 6.14 -21.84
CA LYS A 122 25.56 6.38 -22.32
C LYS A 122 25.65 7.86 -22.71
N GLN A 123 26.47 8.60 -21.97
CA GLN A 123 26.97 9.89 -22.42
C GLN A 123 27.88 9.65 -23.63
N THR A 124 27.45 10.15 -24.78
CA THR A 124 28.27 10.26 -25.98
C THR A 124 29.35 11.31 -25.72
N LYS A 125 30.61 10.88 -25.55
CA LYS A 125 31.76 11.77 -25.74
C LYS A 125 32.28 11.52 -27.16
N ASN A 126 32.00 12.46 -28.06
CA ASN A 126 32.63 12.49 -29.37
C ASN A 126 34.10 12.86 -29.21
N SER A 127 34.98 12.04 -29.78
CA SER A 127 36.37 12.36 -30.08
C SER A 127 36.45 13.35 -31.23
N ILE A 128 37.24 14.42 -31.07
CA ILE A 128 38.19 14.95 -32.07
C ILE A 128 39.38 15.48 -31.28
#